data_AF-A0A7Y5NXU5-F1
#
_entry.id   AF-A0A7Y5NXU5-F1
#
_cell.length_a   1.000
_cell.length_b   1.000
_cell.length_c   1.000
_cell.angle_alpha   90.00
_cell.angle_beta   90.00
_cell.angle_gamma   90.00
#
_symmetry.space_group_name_H-M   'P 1'
#
loop_
_entity.id
_entity.type
_entity.pdbx_description
1 polymer ?
#
loop_
_entity_poly.entity_id
_entity_poly.type
_entity_poly.pdbx_seq_one_letter_code
_entity_poly.pdbx_strand_id
1 'polypeptide(L)'
;MKKLLVILDLDETLVHVPDHPLPGRADFSVHGHAGYRRPHLADFLEDLRSRYAVGIWTAAGCDYAEAVVSEIISWRAELAFLWSAERCTQHFDHETRNRTTIKKVRKVRTQGYDLDRVLFVDDSPEKHLRNYGNLIPIKPFLGDRTDAELPAVASYIHSLAGCPDVRSVEKRFWRATRTD
;
A
#
# COMPACT_ATOMS: atom_id res chain seq x y z
N MET A 1 8.54 22.24 5.41
CA MET A 1 7.93 21.40 4.35
C MET A 1 6.97 20.41 5.00
N LYS A 2 5.79 20.16 4.41
CA LYS A 2 4.89 19.11 4.90
C LYS A 2 5.53 17.73 4.70
N LYS A 3 5.46 16.88 5.73
CA LYS A 3 5.94 15.48 5.69
C LYS A 3 5.19 14.74 4.57
N LEU A 4 5.91 13.94 3.77
CA LEU A 4 5.28 13.07 2.78
C LEU A 4 4.41 12.04 3.51
N LEU A 5 3.21 11.79 3.00
CA LEU A 5 2.35 10.69 3.46
C LEU A 5 2.49 9.51 2.49
N VAL A 6 2.87 8.35 3.02
CA VAL A 6 2.91 7.09 2.29
C VAL A 6 1.75 6.22 2.77
N ILE A 7 0.88 5.83 1.86
CA ILE A 7 -0.31 5.01 2.13
C ILE A 7 -0.06 3.63 1.54
N LEU A 8 -0.09 2.60 2.37
CA LEU A 8 0.18 1.23 1.97
C LEU A 8 -1.13 0.43 1.90
N ASP A 9 -1.30 -0.37 0.85
CA ASP A 9 -2.23 -1.50 0.87
C ASP A 9 -1.67 -2.65 1.73
N LEU A 10 -2.45 -3.71 1.95
CA LEU A 10 -2.07 -4.85 2.80
C LEU A 10 -1.83 -6.10 1.98
N ASP A 11 -2.89 -6.65 1.40
CA ASP A 11 -2.89 -7.93 0.70
C ASP A 11 -2.19 -7.78 -0.65
N GLU A 12 -1.36 -8.76 -1.00
CA GLU A 12 -0.49 -8.75 -2.20
C GLU A 12 0.49 -7.55 -2.26
N THR A 13 0.50 -6.68 -1.25
CA THR A 13 1.41 -5.54 -1.13
C THR A 13 2.43 -5.76 -0.01
N LEU A 14 1.98 -5.93 1.25
CA LEU A 14 2.82 -6.15 2.43
C LEU A 14 2.78 -7.60 2.92
N VAL A 15 1.64 -8.26 2.75
CA VAL A 15 1.41 -9.65 3.17
C VAL A 15 0.67 -10.42 2.08
N HIS A 16 0.65 -11.74 2.21
CA HIS A 16 -0.19 -12.60 1.41
C HIS A 16 -0.89 -13.60 2.34
N VAL A 17 -2.21 -13.72 2.23
CA VAL A 17 -3.03 -14.65 3.01
C VAL A 17 -3.89 -15.46 2.04
N PRO A 18 -3.35 -16.55 1.47
CA PRO A 18 -4.07 -17.37 0.48
C PRO A 18 -5.14 -18.26 1.12
N ASP A 19 -6.13 -18.65 0.31
CA ASP A 19 -7.18 -19.62 0.69
C ASP A 19 -6.60 -20.98 1.14
N HIS A 20 -5.46 -21.37 0.56
CA HIS A 20 -4.74 -22.57 0.91
C HIS A 20 -3.31 -22.23 1.33
N PRO A 21 -2.81 -22.77 2.47
CA PRO A 21 -1.45 -22.50 2.90
C PRO A 21 -0.42 -22.87 1.84
N LEU A 22 0.57 -21.98 1.64
CA LEU A 22 1.73 -22.27 0.81
C LEU A 22 2.63 -23.33 1.47
N PRO A 23 3.48 -24.00 0.68
CA PRO A 23 4.53 -24.86 1.23
C PRO A 23 5.43 -24.09 2.22
N GLY A 24 5.69 -24.70 3.37
CA GLY A 24 6.56 -24.16 4.40
C GLY A 24 5.79 -23.61 5.60
N ARG A 25 6.49 -22.83 6.44
CA ARG A 25 5.94 -22.27 7.68
C ARG A 25 5.31 -20.90 7.39
N ALA A 26 4.07 -20.72 7.87
CA ALA A 26 3.40 -19.43 7.91
C ALA A 26 4.05 -18.50 8.94
N ASP A 27 4.04 -17.20 8.68
CA ASP A 27 4.65 -16.21 9.56
C ASP A 27 3.68 -15.73 10.65
N PHE A 28 2.39 -15.79 10.38
CA PHE A 28 1.30 -15.49 11.31
C PHE A 28 0.02 -16.23 10.90
N SER A 29 -1.05 -16.11 11.69
CA SER A 29 -2.37 -16.58 11.31
C SER A 29 -3.42 -15.50 11.59
N VAL A 30 -4.35 -15.32 10.66
CA VAL A 30 -5.45 -14.37 10.77
C VAL A 30 -6.75 -15.09 10.42
N HIS A 31 -7.72 -15.05 11.33
CA HIS A 31 -9.02 -15.73 11.18
C HIS A 31 -8.91 -17.19 10.69
N GLY A 32 -7.93 -17.95 11.19
CA GLY A 32 -7.72 -19.35 10.83
C GLY A 32 -6.98 -19.59 9.51
N HIS A 33 -6.58 -18.53 8.79
CA HIS A 33 -5.81 -18.62 7.55
C HIS A 33 -4.32 -18.39 7.83
N ALA A 34 -3.46 -19.00 7.01
CA ALA A 34 -2.01 -18.87 7.10
C ALA A 34 -1.56 -17.57 6.41
N GLY A 35 -0.85 -16.71 7.13
CA GLY A 35 -0.34 -15.45 6.61
C GLY A 35 1.16 -15.45 6.39
N TYR A 36 1.59 -14.79 5.31
CA TYR A 36 2.98 -14.67 4.88
C TYR A 36 3.36 -13.20 4.79
N ARG A 37 4.40 -12.79 5.52
CA ARG A 37 4.98 -11.45 5.43
C ARG A 37 5.82 -11.38 4.16
N ARG A 38 5.69 -10.29 3.39
CA ARG A 38 6.57 -10.03 2.26
C ARG A 38 8.02 -9.88 2.78
N PRO A 39 9.04 -10.43 2.10
CA PRO A 39 10.42 -10.25 2.53
C PRO A 39 10.78 -8.76 2.70
N HIS A 40 11.64 -8.46 3.68
CA HIS A 40 12.06 -7.11 4.07
C HIS A 40 10.98 -6.20 4.69
N LEU A 41 9.81 -6.73 5.05
CA LEU A 41 8.69 -5.93 5.58
C LEU A 41 9.04 -5.13 6.83
N ALA A 42 9.76 -5.71 7.79
CA ALA A 42 10.10 -5.02 9.04
C ALA A 42 11.00 -3.79 8.78
N ASP A 43 12.08 -3.97 8.02
CA ASP A 43 13.01 -2.89 7.67
C ASP A 43 12.31 -1.81 6.84
N PHE A 44 11.45 -2.21 5.89
CA PHE A 44 10.65 -1.31 5.08
C PHE A 44 9.74 -0.42 5.93
N LEU A 45 9.00 -1.03 6.87
CA LEU A 45 8.07 -0.30 7.74
C LEU A 45 8.82 0.65 8.69
N GLU A 46 9.93 0.22 9.28
CA GLU A 46 10.73 1.05 10.18
C GLU A 46 11.36 2.25 9.46
N ASP A 47 11.92 2.02 8.27
CA ASP A 47 12.48 3.10 7.48
C ASP A 47 11.41 4.14 7.08
N LEU A 48 10.25 3.70 6.59
CA LEU A 48 9.15 4.62 6.25
C LEU A 48 8.63 5.38 7.49
N ARG A 49 8.42 4.69 8.61
CA ARG A 49 7.98 5.28 9.89
C ARG A 49 8.90 6.42 10.32
N SER A 50 10.22 6.20 10.26
CA SER A 50 11.21 7.17 10.71
C SER A 50 11.22 8.47 9.88
N ARG A 51 10.82 8.40 8.59
CA ARG A 51 10.95 9.51 7.63
C ARG A 51 9.64 10.15 7.20
N TYR A 52 8.53 9.40 7.22
CA TYR A 52 7.26 9.79 6.60
C TYR A 52 6.07 9.64 7.56
N ALA A 53 4.94 10.25 7.21
CA ALA A 53 3.68 9.82 7.80
C ALA A 53 3.26 8.54 7.07
N VAL A 54 2.80 7.53 7.80
CA VAL A 54 2.39 6.25 7.23
C VAL A 54 0.92 6.01 7.51
N GLY A 55 0.15 5.72 6.47
CA GLY A 55 -1.25 5.30 6.58
C GLY A 55 -1.44 3.93 5.96
N ILE A 56 -2.43 3.18 6.44
CA ILE A 56 -2.89 1.95 5.79
C ILE A 56 -4.23 2.25 5.13
N TRP A 57 -4.41 1.82 3.89
CA TRP A 57 -5.72 1.80 3.25
C TRP A 57 -5.87 0.52 2.46
N THR A 58 -6.63 -0.44 2.98
CA THR A 58 -6.94 -1.72 2.32
C THR A 58 -8.37 -1.76 1.77
N ALA A 59 -8.60 -2.59 0.76
CA ALA A 59 -9.94 -2.96 0.30
C ALA A 59 -10.59 -4.11 1.10
N ALA A 60 -9.86 -4.71 2.05
CA ALA A 60 -10.35 -5.75 2.94
C ALA A 60 -11.22 -5.19 4.08
N GLY A 61 -11.99 -6.06 4.74
CA GLY A 61 -12.88 -5.70 5.85
C GLY A 61 -12.13 -5.16 7.07
N CYS A 62 -12.83 -4.42 7.93
CA CYS A 62 -12.24 -3.76 9.11
C CYS A 62 -11.54 -4.76 10.05
N ASP A 63 -12.25 -5.82 10.45
CA ASP A 63 -11.73 -6.82 11.38
C ASP A 63 -10.45 -7.50 10.86
N TYR A 64 -10.44 -7.82 9.57
CA TYR A 64 -9.27 -8.39 8.90
C TYR A 64 -8.09 -7.40 8.90
N ALA A 65 -8.35 -6.15 8.49
CA ALA A 65 -7.33 -5.11 8.43
C ALA A 65 -6.68 -4.88 9.81
N GLU A 66 -7.50 -4.83 10.86
CA GLU A 66 -7.04 -4.71 12.25
C GLU A 66 -6.19 -5.90 12.68
N ALA A 67 -6.63 -7.12 12.37
CA ALA A 67 -5.91 -8.34 12.71
C ALA A 67 -4.55 -8.42 11.99
N VAL A 68 -4.50 -8.15 10.68
CA VAL A 68 -3.24 -8.13 9.92
C VAL A 68 -2.30 -7.05 10.44
N VAL A 69 -2.77 -5.82 10.63
CA VAL A 69 -1.92 -4.72 11.13
C VAL A 69 -1.34 -5.06 12.50
N SER A 70 -2.09 -5.73 13.37
CA SER A 70 -1.60 -6.18 14.68
C SER A 70 -0.45 -7.19 14.58
N GLU A 71 -0.40 -7.97 13.49
CA GLU A 71 0.68 -8.95 13.24
C GLU A 71 1.93 -8.33 12.59
N ILE A 72 1.83 -7.19 11.91
CA ILE A 72 2.94 -6.63 11.12
C ILE A 72 3.41 -5.24 11.55
N ILE A 73 2.61 -4.48 12.29
CA ILE A 73 2.93 -3.12 12.74
C ILE A 73 2.75 -3.04 14.26
N SER A 74 3.86 -3.13 15.00
CA SER A 74 3.88 -2.98 16.47
C SER A 74 3.53 -1.56 16.94
N TRP A 75 3.55 -0.58 16.04
CA TRP A 75 3.38 0.83 16.33
C TRP A 75 2.09 1.43 15.77
N ARG A 76 1.02 0.63 15.77
CA ARG A 76 -0.28 1.00 15.18
C ARG A 76 -0.80 2.39 15.62
N ALA A 77 -0.52 2.81 16.85
CA ALA A 77 -0.94 4.12 17.38
C ALA A 77 -0.29 5.33 16.67
N GLU A 78 0.83 5.14 15.96
CA GLU A 78 1.54 6.19 15.22
C GLU A 78 1.14 6.27 13.75
N LEU A 79 0.29 5.35 13.26
CA LEU A 79 -0.28 5.44 11.92
C LEU A 79 -1.12 6.71 11.79
N ALA A 80 -0.96 7.39 10.65
CA ALA A 80 -1.82 8.51 10.25
C ALA A 80 -3.30 8.12 10.22
N PHE A 81 -3.58 6.89 9.77
CA PHE A 81 -4.88 6.22 9.82
C PHE A 81 -4.74 4.75 9.44
N LEU A 82 -5.73 3.95 9.81
CA LEU A 82 -6.02 2.63 9.28
C LEU A 82 -7.41 2.66 8.64
N TRP A 83 -7.47 2.56 7.32
CA TRP A 83 -8.70 2.55 6.55
C TRP A 83 -8.92 1.20 5.88
N SER A 84 -10.14 0.69 5.97
CA SER A 84 -10.58 -0.58 5.39
C SER A 84 -11.55 -0.35 4.23
N ALA A 85 -12.18 -1.42 3.75
CA ALA A 85 -13.23 -1.43 2.72
C ALA A 85 -14.32 -0.39 2.96
N GLU A 86 -14.67 -0.11 4.21
CA GLU A 86 -15.68 0.88 4.60
C GLU A 86 -15.34 2.30 4.11
N ARG A 87 -14.05 2.59 3.98
CA ARG A 87 -13.55 3.86 3.45
C ARG A 87 -13.35 3.82 1.94
N CYS A 88 -13.53 2.70 1.27
CA CYS A 88 -13.54 2.66 -0.19
C CYS A 88 -14.86 3.21 -0.76
N THR A 89 -15.04 3.16 -2.08
CA THR A 89 -16.29 3.57 -2.74
C THR A 89 -16.55 2.67 -3.93
N GLN A 90 -17.80 2.22 -4.07
CA GLN A 90 -18.24 1.49 -5.25
C GLN A 90 -18.23 2.41 -6.46
N HIS A 91 -17.59 1.97 -7.53
CA HIS A 91 -17.61 2.60 -8.84
C HIS A 91 -18.26 1.62 -9.82
N PHE A 92 -19.25 2.11 -10.55
CA PHE A 92 -19.84 1.39 -11.67
C PHE A 92 -19.27 1.93 -12.96
N ASP A 93 -18.67 1.06 -13.75
CA ASP A 93 -18.24 1.34 -15.11
C ASP A 93 -19.40 1.05 -16.06
N HIS A 94 -19.85 2.07 -16.78
CA HIS A 94 -21.00 1.96 -17.69
C HIS A 94 -20.67 1.21 -18.99
N GLU A 95 -19.40 1.18 -19.40
CA GLU A 95 -18.96 0.52 -20.63
C GLU A 95 -18.83 -0.98 -20.40
N THR A 96 -18.11 -1.38 -19.35
CA THR A 96 -17.89 -2.79 -19.03
C THR A 96 -19.02 -3.40 -18.22
N ARG A 97 -19.93 -2.57 -17.68
CA ARG A 97 -20.99 -2.95 -16.72
C ARG A 97 -20.45 -3.58 -15.44
N ASN A 98 -19.17 -3.37 -15.13
CA ASN A 98 -18.52 -3.91 -13.94
C ASN A 98 -18.62 -2.96 -12.76
N ARG A 99 -18.58 -3.55 -11.55
CA ARG A 99 -18.45 -2.81 -10.28
C ARG A 99 -17.07 -3.03 -9.72
N THR A 100 -16.37 -1.95 -9.44
CA THR A 100 -15.05 -1.97 -8.85
C THR A 100 -15.03 -1.09 -7.60
N THR A 101 -14.34 -1.56 -6.57
CA THR A 101 -14.10 -0.78 -5.37
C THR A 101 -12.91 0.16 -5.60
N ILE A 102 -13.07 1.46 -5.36
CA ILE A 102 -12.01 2.46 -5.57
C ILE A 102 -11.63 3.22 -4.28
N LYS A 103 -10.36 3.61 -4.18
CA LYS A 103 -9.78 4.43 -3.10
C LYS A 103 -9.73 5.89 -3.50
N LYS A 104 -10.82 6.62 -3.24
CA LYS A 104 -10.95 8.04 -3.63
C LYS A 104 -9.99 8.93 -2.83
N VAL A 105 -8.88 9.35 -3.44
CA VAL A 105 -7.86 10.25 -2.82
C VAL A 105 -8.42 11.52 -2.17
N ARG A 106 -9.57 12.02 -2.63
CA ARG A 106 -10.26 13.16 -2.01
C ARG A 106 -10.52 12.93 -0.50
N LYS A 107 -10.72 11.68 -0.06
CA LYS A 107 -10.89 11.34 1.36
C LYS A 107 -9.62 11.66 2.17
N VAL A 108 -8.43 11.43 1.59
CA VAL A 108 -7.14 11.82 2.20
C VAL A 108 -7.01 13.33 2.27
N ARG A 109 -7.40 14.05 1.20
CA ARG A 109 -7.43 15.52 1.22
C ARG A 109 -8.33 16.08 2.31
N THR A 110 -9.50 15.47 2.56
CA THR A 110 -10.40 15.90 3.63
C THR A 110 -9.85 15.67 5.04
N GLN A 111 -8.78 14.88 5.20
CA GLN A 111 -8.03 14.76 6.45
C GLN A 111 -6.93 15.83 6.60
N GLY A 112 -6.82 16.78 5.67
CA GLY A 112 -5.83 17.87 5.71
C GLY A 112 -4.50 17.55 5.02
N TYR A 113 -4.36 16.36 4.42
CA TYR A 113 -3.17 16.00 3.66
C TYR A 113 -3.15 16.68 2.29
N ASP A 114 -1.97 17.12 1.90
CA ASP A 114 -1.70 17.75 0.62
C ASP A 114 -1.45 16.68 -0.44
N LEU A 115 -2.25 16.64 -1.51
CA LEU A 115 -2.16 15.57 -2.50
C LEU A 115 -0.87 15.62 -3.32
N ASP A 116 -0.18 16.75 -3.30
CA ASP A 116 1.14 16.95 -3.90
C ASP A 116 2.22 16.18 -3.11
N ARG A 117 1.87 15.74 -1.89
CA ARG A 117 2.74 15.07 -0.92
C ARG A 117 2.13 13.76 -0.40
N VAL A 118 1.36 13.07 -1.26
CA VAL A 118 0.76 11.76 -0.95
C VAL A 118 1.22 10.72 -1.97
N LEU A 119 1.71 9.58 -1.50
CA LEU A 119 1.99 8.41 -2.31
C LEU A 119 1.14 7.23 -1.83
N PHE A 120 0.62 6.45 -2.77
CA PHE A 120 0.04 5.14 -2.52
C PHE A 120 1.01 4.07 -3.03
N VAL A 121 1.13 2.97 -2.30
CA VAL A 121 1.78 1.73 -2.75
C VAL A 121 0.72 0.65 -2.72
N ASP A 122 0.36 0.14 -3.89
CA ASP A 122 -0.77 -0.77 -4.08
C ASP A 122 -0.53 -1.62 -5.33
N ASP A 123 -0.85 -2.90 -5.27
CA ASP A 123 -0.70 -3.88 -6.36
C ASP A 123 -1.86 -3.85 -7.35
N SER A 124 -2.94 -3.13 -7.02
CA SER A 124 -4.22 -3.09 -7.75
C SER A 124 -4.51 -1.69 -8.32
N PRO A 125 -3.88 -1.29 -9.46
CA PRO A 125 -4.05 0.03 -10.05
C PRO A 125 -5.50 0.43 -10.36
N GLU A 126 -6.38 -0.52 -10.64
CA GLU A 126 -7.80 -0.29 -10.89
C GLU A 126 -8.55 0.28 -9.67
N LYS A 127 -8.03 0.08 -8.44
CA LYS A 127 -8.56 0.73 -7.23
C LYS A 127 -8.23 2.24 -7.22
N HIS A 128 -7.31 2.69 -8.08
CA HIS A 128 -6.76 4.05 -8.15
C HIS A 128 -7.18 4.85 -9.40
N LEU A 129 -8.31 4.49 -10.02
CA LEU A 129 -8.85 5.12 -11.24
C LEU A 129 -8.85 6.66 -11.27
N ARG A 130 -8.84 7.34 -10.11
CA ARG A 130 -8.91 8.81 -10.00
C ARG A 130 -7.68 9.46 -9.33
N ASN A 131 -6.60 8.71 -9.14
CA ASN A 131 -5.39 9.17 -8.44
C ASN A 131 -4.12 8.43 -8.87
N TYR A 132 -4.03 7.99 -10.13
CA TYR A 132 -2.82 7.37 -10.68
C TYR A 132 -1.54 8.20 -10.48
N GLY A 133 -1.65 9.54 -10.52
CA GLY A 133 -0.52 10.42 -10.23
C GLY A 133 0.06 10.23 -8.81
N ASN A 134 -0.72 9.73 -7.86
CA ASN A 134 -0.24 9.43 -6.50
C ASN A 134 0.18 7.96 -6.33
N LEU A 135 -0.07 7.07 -7.30
CA LEU A 135 0.17 5.63 -7.16
C LEU A 135 1.58 5.23 -7.60
N ILE A 136 2.27 4.49 -6.75
CA ILE A 136 3.38 3.60 -7.10
C ILE A 136 2.79 2.20 -7.24
N PRO A 137 2.58 1.69 -8.47
CA PRO A 137 2.06 0.35 -8.66
C PRO A 137 3.15 -0.67 -8.27
N ILE A 138 2.91 -1.51 -7.27
CA ILE A 138 3.86 -2.53 -6.84
C ILE A 138 3.53 -3.87 -7.48
N LYS A 139 4.52 -4.73 -7.71
CA LYS A 139 4.25 -6.11 -8.13
C LYS A 139 3.52 -6.85 -6.98
N PRO A 140 2.47 -7.64 -7.28
CA PRO A 140 1.79 -8.42 -6.25
C PRO A 140 2.74 -9.45 -5.62
N PHE A 141 2.65 -9.59 -4.31
CA PHE A 141 3.34 -10.60 -3.52
C PHE A 141 2.46 -11.83 -3.34
N LEU A 142 2.92 -12.97 -3.86
CA LEU A 142 2.19 -14.25 -3.81
C LEU A 142 2.95 -15.30 -2.99
N GLY A 143 3.76 -14.86 -2.01
CA GLY A 143 4.49 -15.74 -1.11
C GLY A 143 5.93 -16.10 -1.52
N ASP A 144 6.46 -15.53 -2.60
CA ASP A 144 7.86 -15.74 -3.01
C ASP A 144 8.83 -15.21 -1.96
N ARG A 145 9.51 -16.12 -1.26
CA ARG A 145 10.46 -15.80 -0.19
C ARG A 145 11.74 -15.10 -0.67
N THR A 146 11.96 -15.05 -1.99
CA THR A 146 13.09 -14.34 -2.62
C THR A 146 12.72 -12.96 -3.17
N ASP A 147 11.46 -12.54 -3.02
CA ASP A 147 10.98 -11.20 -3.42
C ASP A 147 11.82 -10.08 -2.78
N ALA A 148 12.19 -9.08 -3.58
CA ALA A 148 12.95 -7.91 -3.13
C ALA A 148 12.29 -6.61 -3.63
N GLU A 149 10.96 -6.57 -3.69
CA GLU A 149 10.22 -5.39 -4.15
C GLU A 149 10.18 -4.28 -3.10
N LEU A 150 9.97 -4.60 -1.81
CA LEU A 150 9.90 -3.58 -0.75
C LEU A 150 11.15 -2.70 -0.65
N PRO A 151 12.39 -3.23 -0.67
CA PRO A 151 13.59 -2.40 -0.66
C PRO A 151 13.65 -1.44 -1.86
N ALA A 152 13.20 -1.88 -3.03
CA ALA A 152 13.21 -1.04 -4.22
C ALA A 152 12.14 0.05 -4.17
N VAL A 153 10.94 -0.28 -3.67
CA VAL A 153 9.88 0.71 -3.45
C VAL A 153 10.34 1.76 -2.43
N ALA A 154 10.98 1.36 -1.33
CA ALA A 154 11.55 2.31 -0.36
C ALA A 154 12.54 3.26 -1.03
N SER A 155 13.52 2.72 -1.79
CA SER A 155 14.48 3.53 -2.53
C SER A 155 13.80 4.52 -3.48
N TYR A 156 12.72 4.10 -4.15
CA TYR A 156 11.97 4.97 -5.04
C TYR A 156 11.22 6.06 -4.28
N ILE A 157 10.53 5.73 -3.17
CA ILE A 157 9.88 6.71 -2.29
C ILE A 157 10.90 7.76 -1.82
N HIS A 158 12.13 7.37 -1.47
CA HIS A 158 13.18 8.30 -1.06
C HIS A 158 13.56 9.28 -2.17
N SER A 159 13.69 8.82 -3.42
CA SER A 159 13.98 9.72 -4.55
C SER A 159 12.88 10.78 -4.76
N LEU A 160 11.64 10.49 -4.35
CA LEU A 160 10.51 11.41 -4.45
C LEU A 160 10.35 12.32 -3.22
N ALA A 161 11.11 12.11 -2.14
CA ALA A 161 10.94 12.83 -0.88
C ALA A 161 11.10 14.36 -1.03
N GLY A 162 11.98 14.80 -1.93
CA GLY A 162 12.22 16.21 -2.25
C GLY A 162 11.30 16.79 -3.32
N CYS A 163 10.49 15.96 -4.00
CA CYS A 163 9.62 16.40 -5.09
C CYS A 163 8.48 17.30 -4.55
N PRO A 164 8.33 18.56 -5.02
CA PRO A 164 7.29 19.47 -4.53
C PRO A 164 5.87 18.92 -4.77
N ASP A 165 5.63 18.35 -5.95
CA ASP A 165 4.40 17.66 -6.31
C ASP A 165 4.72 16.30 -6.92
N VAL A 166 4.56 15.25 -6.12
CA VAL A 166 4.82 13.88 -6.57
C VAL A 166 3.98 13.48 -7.77
N ARG A 167 2.80 14.09 -7.99
CA ARG A 167 1.89 13.74 -9.09
C ARG A 167 2.42 14.11 -10.47
N SER A 168 3.41 15.00 -10.52
CA SER A 168 4.10 15.37 -11.76
C SER A 168 5.02 14.28 -12.31
N VAL A 169 5.34 13.26 -11.50
CA VAL A 169 6.25 12.16 -11.87
C VAL A 169 5.47 10.98 -12.46
N GLU A 170 5.89 10.47 -13.61
CA GLU A 170 5.38 9.22 -14.16
C GLU A 170 5.90 8.03 -13.34
N LYS A 171 4.98 7.22 -12.79
CA LYS A 171 5.33 6.14 -11.85
C LYS A 171 5.04 4.75 -12.39
N ARG A 172 4.34 4.59 -13.52
CA ARG A 172 3.99 3.27 -14.06
C ARG A 172 5.22 2.40 -14.37
N PHE A 173 6.36 3.02 -14.65
CA PHE A 173 7.61 2.36 -15.01
C PHE A 173 8.73 2.60 -13.99
N TRP A 174 8.39 2.85 -12.72
CA TRP A 174 9.35 3.17 -11.65
C TRP A 174 10.44 2.10 -11.44
N ARG A 175 10.17 0.83 -11.80
CA ARG A 175 11.16 -0.25 -11.79
C ARG A 175 12.15 -0.20 -12.94
N ALA A 176 11.78 0.38 -14.08
CA ALA A 176 12.59 0.45 -15.29
C ALA A 176 13.55 1.65 -15.29
N THR A 177 13.33 2.66 -14.43
CA THR A 177 14.15 3.87 -14.33
C THR A 177 15.54 3.68 -13.68
N ARG A 178 16.12 2.48 -13.80
CA ARG A 178 17.55 2.22 -13.51
C ARG A 178 18.33 2.07 -14.81
N THR A 179 18.38 3.15 -15.58
CA THR A 179 19.43 3.36 -16.58
C THR A 179 19.75 4.83 -16.54
N ASP A 180 20.81 5.17 -15.80
CA ASP A 180 21.77 6.23 -16.09
C ASP A 180 23.08 5.87 -15.37
#